data_AF-A5L6A0-F1
#
_entry.id   AF-A5L6A0-F1
#
_cell.length_a   1.000
_cell.length_b   1.000
_cell.length_c   1.000
_cell.angle_alpha   90.00
_cell.angle_beta   90.00
_cell.angle_gamma   90.00
#
_symmetry.space_group_name_H-M   'P 1'
#
loop_
_entity.id
_entity.type
_entity.pdbx_description
1 polymer ?
#
loop_
_entity_poly.entity_id
_entity_poly.type
_entity_poly.pdbx_seq_one_letter_code
_entity_poly.pdbx_strand_id
1 'polypeptide(L)'
;MDMDIPYPVPLLGNENIHPITDYFDLEKEGIEQKHCIGVYHNRIMSDRYVVFRMMKPQRLTIGLRRVPNKAFPFEIDQICGKRNAPPTEAARQVIHDWLEASKQMYPNRHWLK
;
A
#
# COMPACT_ATOMS: atom_id res chain seq x y z
N MET A 1 4.41 -22.67 -0.18
CA MET A 1 4.02 -22.12 1.14
C MET A 1 4.87 -20.88 1.24
N ASP A 2 4.29 -19.75 0.84
CA ASP A 2 5.07 -18.56 0.49
C ASP A 2 4.89 -17.47 1.56
N MET A 3 4.35 -17.86 2.72
CA MET A 3 4.03 -16.96 3.83
C MET A 3 5.27 -16.42 4.55
N ASP A 4 6.41 -17.11 4.42
CA ASP A 4 7.68 -16.72 5.02
C ASP A 4 8.52 -15.82 4.10
N ILE A 5 8.06 -15.57 2.86
CA ILE A 5 8.77 -14.69 1.92
C ILE A 5 8.36 -13.24 2.23
N PRO A 6 9.32 -12.32 2.47
CA PRO A 6 9.00 -10.91 2.64
C PRO A 6 8.39 -10.32 1.38
N TYR A 7 7.40 -9.44 1.55
CA TYR A 7 6.83 -8.68 0.45
C TYR A 7 7.81 -7.62 -0.09
N PRO A 8 7.75 -7.31 -1.39
CA PRO A 8 8.48 -6.18 -1.96
C PRO A 8 8.05 -4.85 -1.32
N VAL A 9 9.01 -4.00 -0.95
CA VAL A 9 8.76 -2.66 -0.38
C VAL A 9 9.31 -1.58 -1.34
N PRO A 10 8.59 -1.27 -2.43
CA PRO A 10 9.10 -0.37 -3.47
C PRO A 10 8.93 1.12 -3.16
N LEU A 11 8.07 1.46 -2.19
CA LEU A 11 7.87 2.81 -1.70
C LEU A 11 8.13 2.84 -0.20
N LEU A 12 8.83 3.87 0.24
CA LEU A 12 9.04 4.10 1.66
C LEU A 12 7.75 4.65 2.28
N GLY A 13 7.48 4.18 3.50
CA GLY A 13 6.49 4.81 4.36
C GLY A 13 6.97 6.16 4.92
N ASN A 14 6.21 6.69 5.86
CA ASN A 14 6.57 7.83 6.69
C ASN A 14 6.11 7.58 8.14
N GLU A 15 6.12 8.62 8.98
CA GLU A 15 5.70 8.53 10.40
C GLU A 15 4.27 8.00 10.62
N ASN A 16 3.38 8.12 9.63
CA ASN A 16 1.98 7.74 9.76
C ASN A 16 1.57 6.58 8.84
N ILE A 17 2.22 6.43 7.67
CA ILE A 17 1.95 5.43 6.65
C ILE A 17 3.09 4.43 6.61
N HIS A 18 2.81 3.16 6.91
CA HIS A 18 3.82 2.11 7.02
C HIS A 18 3.52 0.97 6.05
N PRO A 19 4.52 0.43 5.33
CA PRO A 19 4.30 -0.73 4.47
C PRO A 19 3.92 -1.96 5.30
N ILE A 20 3.10 -2.82 4.71
CA ILE A 20 2.90 -4.19 5.18
C ILE A 20 3.92 -5.06 4.44
N THR A 21 4.83 -5.68 5.19
CA THR A 21 6.05 -6.29 4.64
C THR A 21 6.06 -7.81 4.63
N ASP A 22 5.05 -8.45 5.23
CA ASP A 22 4.93 -9.91 5.26
C ASP A 22 3.48 -10.37 5.40
N TYR A 23 3.28 -11.68 5.25
CA TYR A 23 1.96 -12.30 5.31
C TYR A 23 1.30 -12.16 6.69
N PHE A 24 2.04 -12.33 7.78
CA PHE A 24 1.48 -12.27 9.12
C PHE A 24 0.94 -10.87 9.45
N ASP A 25 1.67 -9.83 9.02
CA ASP A 25 1.23 -8.46 9.14
C ASP A 25 0.00 -8.15 8.30
N LEU A 26 -0.11 -8.73 7.09
CA LEU A 26 -1.30 -8.60 6.23
C LEU A 26 -2.52 -9.30 6.84
N GLU A 27 -2.33 -10.48 7.42
CA GLU A 27 -3.40 -11.23 8.10
C GLU A 27 -3.89 -10.46 9.33
N LYS A 28 -2.96 -9.99 10.16
CA LYS A 28 -3.26 -9.15 11.34
C LYS A 28 -4.03 -7.89 10.95
N GLU A 29 -3.60 -7.22 9.86
CA GLU A 29 -4.31 -6.06 9.31
C GLU A 29 -5.77 -6.40 8.96
N GLY A 30 -5.99 -7.53 8.29
CA GLY A 30 -7.33 -8.00 7.93
C GLY A 30 -8.22 -8.28 9.14
N ILE A 31 -7.65 -8.86 10.20
CA ILE A 31 -8.35 -9.12 11.47
C ILE A 31 -8.72 -7.81 12.18
N GLU A 32 -7.75 -6.91 12.36
CA GLU A 32 -7.94 -5.64 13.07
C GLU A 32 -9.01 -4.76 12.39
N GLN A 33 -8.88 -4.61 11.08
CA GLN A 33 -9.77 -3.78 10.28
C GLN A 33 -11.05 -4.51 9.87
N LYS A 34 -11.16 -5.82 10.10
CA LYS A 34 -12.33 -6.64 9.73
C LYS A 34 -12.66 -6.55 8.24
N HIS A 35 -11.64 -6.73 7.39
CA HIS A 35 -11.78 -6.77 5.94
C HIS A 35 -10.83 -7.78 5.29
N CYS A 36 -11.14 -8.19 4.07
CA CYS A 36 -10.50 -9.32 3.39
C CYS A 36 -9.17 -8.97 2.71
N ILE A 37 -8.30 -8.15 3.30
CA ILE A 37 -7.04 -7.72 2.66
C ILE A 37 -6.09 -8.90 2.36
N GLY A 38 -6.19 -10.00 3.12
CA GLY A 38 -5.41 -11.22 2.89
C GLY A 38 -5.60 -11.83 1.49
N VAL A 39 -6.72 -11.57 0.80
CA VAL A 39 -6.96 -12.07 -0.57
C VAL A 39 -5.97 -11.49 -1.60
N TYR A 40 -5.27 -10.41 -1.25
CA TYR A 40 -4.27 -9.78 -2.11
C TYR A 40 -2.87 -10.41 -1.99
N HIS A 41 -2.64 -11.36 -1.08
CA HIS A 41 -1.33 -12.02 -0.89
C HIS A 41 -0.66 -12.42 -2.21
N ASN A 42 -1.36 -13.18 -3.06
CA ASN A 42 -0.82 -13.64 -4.35
C ASN A 42 -0.48 -12.49 -5.29
N ARG A 43 -1.22 -11.37 -5.25
CA ARG A 43 -0.95 -10.19 -6.08
C ARG A 43 0.26 -9.42 -5.55
N ILE A 44 0.47 -9.39 -4.23
CA ILE A 44 1.63 -8.77 -3.61
C ILE A 44 2.90 -9.59 -3.94
N MET A 45 2.84 -10.90 -3.78
CA MET A 45 3.95 -11.81 -4.14
C MET A 45 4.31 -11.75 -5.62
N SER A 46 3.32 -11.54 -6.49
CA SER A 46 3.56 -11.36 -7.93
C SER A 46 4.05 -9.95 -8.31
N ASP A 47 4.38 -9.10 -7.33
CA ASP A 47 4.82 -7.72 -7.54
C ASP A 47 3.80 -6.88 -8.35
N ARG A 48 2.50 -7.15 -8.17
CA ARG A 48 1.38 -6.43 -8.81
C ARG A 48 0.59 -5.55 -7.85
N TYR A 49 0.83 -5.68 -6.55
CA TYR A 49 0.12 -4.95 -5.51
C TYR A 49 1.04 -4.68 -4.34
N VAL A 50 0.81 -3.58 -3.63
CA VAL A 50 1.49 -3.29 -2.37
C VAL A 50 0.47 -2.71 -1.39
N VAL A 51 0.66 -2.98 -0.10
CA VAL A 51 -0.28 -2.58 0.94
C VAL A 51 0.45 -1.78 2.00
N PHE A 52 -0.20 -0.72 2.47
CA PHE A 52 0.25 0.10 3.56
C PHE A 52 -0.85 0.21 4.61
N ARG A 53 -0.46 0.47 5.86
CA ARG A 53 -1.35 0.85 6.93
C ARG A 53 -1.07 2.29 7.33
N MET A 54 -2.11 3.07 7.59
CA MET A 54 -2.01 4.43 8.11
C MET A 54 -2.57 4.50 9.53
N MET A 55 -1.88 5.21 10.43
CA MET A 55 -2.29 5.34 11.84
C MET A 55 -3.03 6.65 12.13
N LYS A 56 -2.65 7.76 11.48
CA LYS A 56 -3.22 9.10 11.67
C LYS A 56 -3.39 9.82 10.33
N PRO A 57 -4.37 10.75 10.20
CA PRO A 57 -5.36 11.14 11.21
C PRO A 57 -6.46 10.09 11.45
N GLN A 58 -6.50 9.05 10.61
CA GLN A 58 -7.47 7.97 10.68
C GLN A 58 -6.76 6.63 10.45
N ARG A 59 -7.17 5.60 11.19
CA ARG A 59 -6.68 4.23 11.00
C ARG A 59 -7.22 3.66 9.68
N LEU A 60 -6.36 3.55 8.67
CA LEU A 60 -6.71 3.10 7.31
C LEU A 60 -5.75 2.02 6.80
N THR A 61 -6.21 1.29 5.80
CA THR A 61 -5.45 0.36 4.96
C THR A 61 -5.48 0.90 3.54
N ILE A 62 -4.32 0.96 2.91
CA ILE A 62 -4.12 1.56 1.59
C ILE A 62 -3.59 0.47 0.68
N GLY A 63 -4.35 0.16 -0.37
CA GLY A 63 -3.93 -0.77 -1.41
C GLY A 63 -3.54 0.00 -2.65
N LEU A 64 -2.31 -0.23 -3.14
CA LEU A 64 -1.85 0.33 -4.41
C LEU A 64 -1.66 -0.80 -5.42
N ARG A 65 -2.27 -0.64 -6.59
CA ARG A 65 -2.02 -1.51 -7.74
C ARG A 65 -0.82 -1.00 -8.52
N ARG A 66 -0.01 -1.92 -9.04
CA ARG A 66 1.05 -1.55 -9.97
C ARG A 66 0.53 -1.44 -11.40
N VAL A 67 0.88 -0.36 -12.07
CA VAL A 67 0.50 -0.08 -13.46
C VAL A 67 1.76 -0.03 -14.31
N PRO A 68 1.95 -1.03 -15.20
CA PRO A 68 3.12 -1.06 -16.09
C PRO A 68 3.22 0.19 -16.97
N ASN A 69 4.41 0.46 -17.48
CA ASN A 69 4.71 1.50 -18.48
C ASN A 69 4.49 2.96 -18.01
N LYS A 70 4.37 3.21 -16.70
CA LYS A 70 4.40 4.55 -16.12
C LYS A 70 5.75 4.81 -15.45
N ALA A 71 6.24 6.05 -15.54
CA ALA A 71 7.45 6.49 -14.84
C ALA A 71 7.33 6.26 -13.31
N PHE A 72 6.12 6.50 -12.78
CA PHE A 72 5.72 6.10 -11.44
C PHE A 72 4.60 5.05 -11.54
N PRO A 73 4.89 3.76 -11.27
CA PRO A 73 3.99 2.67 -11.61
C PRO A 73 2.99 2.32 -10.49
N PHE A 74 2.56 3.28 -9.66
CA PHE A 74 1.64 3.04 -8.56
C PHE A 74 0.39 3.89 -8.67
N GLU A 75 -0.76 3.26 -8.46
CA GLU A 75 -2.05 3.94 -8.36
C GLU A 75 -2.82 3.43 -7.15
N ILE A 76 -3.56 4.35 -6.52
CA ILE A 76 -4.48 4.02 -5.43
C ILE A 76 -5.59 3.14 -6.01
N ASP A 77 -5.72 1.94 -5.44
CA ASP A 77 -6.80 1.00 -5.75
C ASP A 77 -7.86 1.02 -4.64
N GLN A 78 -7.42 0.99 -3.38
CA GLN A 78 -8.30 1.01 -2.22
C GLN A 78 -7.76 1.89 -1.08
N ILE A 79 -8.68 2.59 -0.40
CA ILE A 79 -8.44 3.24 0.88
C ILE A 79 -9.63 2.88 1.77
N CYS A 80 -9.41 2.06 2.79
CA CYS A 80 -10.47 1.52 3.63
C CYS A 80 -10.08 1.58 5.10
N GLY A 81 -11.02 1.95 5.95
CA GLY A 81 -10.94 1.77 7.39
C GLY A 81 -11.64 0.50 7.84
N LYS A 82 -11.89 0.42 9.15
CA LYS A 82 -12.57 -0.72 9.77
C LYS A 82 -13.90 -1.03 9.09
N ARG A 83 -14.14 -2.30 8.75
CA ARG A 83 -15.31 -2.81 8.00
C ARG A 83 -15.52 -2.09 6.65
N ASN A 84 -14.44 -1.76 5.96
CA ASN A 84 -14.45 -1.03 4.69
C ASN A 84 -15.05 0.39 4.79
N ALA A 85 -14.99 1.01 5.96
CA ALA A 85 -15.42 2.40 6.12
C ALA A 85 -14.61 3.32 5.18
N PRO A 86 -15.23 4.32 4.54
CA PRO A 86 -14.51 5.24 3.68
C PRO A 86 -13.54 6.13 4.48
N PRO A 87 -12.48 6.65 3.84
CA PRO A 87 -11.63 7.66 4.45
C PRO A 87 -12.38 8.98 4.62
N THR A 88 -12.03 9.72 5.65
CA THR A 88 -12.32 11.16 5.73
C THR A 88 -11.51 11.91 4.67
N GLU A 89 -11.98 13.11 4.28
CA GLU A 89 -11.26 13.92 3.30
C GLU A 89 -9.87 14.35 3.77
N ALA A 90 -9.71 14.66 5.06
CA ALA A 90 -8.40 14.96 5.64
C ALA A 90 -7.43 13.76 5.54
N ALA A 91 -7.92 12.55 5.80
CA ALA A 91 -7.13 11.33 5.65
C ALA A 91 -6.78 11.05 4.18
N ARG A 92 -7.73 11.28 3.26
CA ARG A 92 -7.52 11.13 1.81
C ARG A 92 -6.41 12.08 1.33
N GLN A 93 -6.43 13.34 1.78
CA GLN A 93 -5.41 14.33 1.41
C GLN A 93 -4.01 13.89 1.85
N VAL A 94 -3.84 13.42 3.10
CA VAL A 94 -2.55 12.91 3.60
C VAL A 94 -2.01 11.77 2.74
N ILE A 95 -2.87 10.86 2.27
CA ILE A 95 -2.47 9.74 1.42
C ILE A 95 -2.05 10.24 0.02
N HIS A 96 -2.77 11.19 -0.56
CA HIS A 96 -2.40 11.77 -1.86
C HIS A 96 -1.07 12.53 -1.78
N ASP A 97 -0.87 13.34 -0.74
CA ASP A 97 0.37 14.11 -0.55
C ASP A 97 1.57 13.17 -0.38
N TRP A 98 1.41 12.09 0.41
CA TRP A 98 2.44 11.06 0.54
C TRP A 98 2.75 10.37 -0.79
N LEU A 99 1.74 10.06 -1.60
CA LEU A 99 1.95 9.38 -2.87
C LEU A 99 2.65 10.29 -3.90
N GLU A 100 2.30 11.57 -3.95
CA GLU A 100 2.97 12.55 -4.80
C GLU A 100 4.42 12.79 -4.36
N ALA A 101 4.70 12.89 -3.05
CA ALA A 101 6.07 12.95 -2.55
C ALA A 101 6.87 11.69 -2.91
N SER A 102 6.25 10.52 -2.75
CA SER A 102 6.85 9.23 -3.15
C SER A 102 7.19 9.20 -4.63
N LYS A 103 6.33 9.77 -5.48
CA LYS A 103 6.54 9.88 -6.93
C LYS A 103 7.70 10.81 -7.29
N GLN A 104 7.88 11.92 -6.56
CA GLN A 104 9.03 12.81 -6.76
C GLN A 104 10.36 12.14 -6.38
N MET A 105 10.34 11.28 -5.36
CA MET A 105 11.52 10.52 -4.91
C MET A 105 11.75 9.22 -5.69
N TYR A 106 10.78 8.78 -6.49
CA TYR A 106 10.89 7.53 -7.23
C TYR A 106 11.91 7.67 -8.36
N PRO A 107 12.93 6.78 -8.43
CA PRO A 107 13.95 6.90 -9.45
C PRO A 107 13.33 6.77 -10.84
N ASN A 108 13.58 7.77 -11.69
CA ASN A 108 13.22 7.69 -13.11
C ASN A 108 14.01 6.55 -13.77
N ARG A 109 13.39 5.38 -13.93
CA ARG A 109 13.94 4.22 -14.65
C ARG A 109 13.94 4.44 -16.17
N HIS A 110 14.35 5.61 -16.65
CA HIS A 110 14.42 5.92 -18.08
C HIS A 110 15.74 5.48 -18.75
N TRP A 111 16.59 4.71 -18.06
CA TRP A 111 17.93 4.33 -18.52
C TRP A 111 18.21 2.82 -18.54
N LEU A 112 17.20 2.00 -18.87
CA LEU A 112 17.43 0.61 -19.25
C LEU A 112 16.77 0.40 -20.63
N LYS A 113 17.46 0.90 -21.67
CA LYS A 113 17.31 0.44 -23.05
C LYS A 113 18.45 -0.52 -23.35
#